data_AF-A0A494TEG0-F1
#
_entry.id   AF-A0A494TEG0-F1
#
_cell.length_a   1.000
_cell.length_b   1.000
_cell.length_c   1.000
_cell.angle_alpha   90.00
_cell.angle_beta   90.00
_cell.angle_gamma   90.00
#
_symmetry.space_group_name_H-M   'P 1'
#
loop_
_entity.id
_entity.type
_entity.pdbx_description
1 polymer ?
#
loop_
_entity_poly.entity_id
_entity_poly.type
_entity_poly.pdbx_seq_one_letter_code
_entity_poly.pdbx_strand_id
1 'polypeptide(L)' 'MAEAKNVKHVVTNVSGGPRVINAIPGVLLQNGESTDGAVEMTEAEFAVAKSTEWFKFGDKSDARPKPADKAD' A
#
# COMPACT_ATOMS: atom_id res chain seq x y z
N MET A 1 -16.33 -2.85 -24.01
CA MET A 1 -16.12 -2.24 -22.68
C MET A 1 -14.77 -2.73 -22.21
N ALA A 2 -13.80 -1.84 -21.96
CA ALA A 2 -12.49 -2.30 -21.50
C ALA A 2 -12.66 -2.91 -20.10
N GLU A 3 -12.38 -4.20 -19.96
CA GLU A 3 -12.27 -4.82 -18.64
C GLU A 3 -11.19 -4.07 -17.87
N ALA A 4 -11.58 -3.46 -16.75
CA ALA A 4 -10.63 -2.88 -15.83
C ALA A 4 -9.76 -4.03 -15.32
N LYS A 5 -8.47 -4.00 -15.63
CA LYS A 5 -7.54 -4.98 -15.09
C LYS A 5 -7.30 -4.62 -13.62
N ASN A 6 -7.49 -5.62 -12.76
CA ASN A 6 -7.24 -5.50 -11.33
C ASN A 6 -5.85 -6.03 -11.02
N VAL A 7 -5.11 -5.29 -10.20
CA VAL A 7 -3.78 -5.66 -9.68
C VAL A 7 -3.86 -5.85 -8.17
N LYS A 8 -3.00 -6.72 -7.63
CA LYS A 8 -2.96 -7.04 -6.19
C LYS A 8 -1.59 -6.74 -5.61
N HIS A 9 -1.52 -5.74 -4.73
CA HIS A 9 -0.26 -5.34 -4.10
C HIS A 9 -0.41 -5.13 -2.60
N VAL A 10 0.62 -5.49 -1.83
CA VAL A 10 0.77 -5.00 -0.46
C VAL A 10 1.18 -3.54 -0.55
N VAL A 11 0.51 -2.69 0.22
CA VAL A 11 0.70 -1.25 0.18
C VAL A 11 1.33 -0.81 1.49
N THR A 12 2.48 -0.16 1.42
CA THR A 12 3.17 0.44 2.57
C THR A 12 3.10 1.95 2.45
N ASN A 13 2.62 2.65 3.48
CA ASN A 13 2.72 4.11 3.52
C ASN A 13 4.17 4.51 3.84
N VAL A 14 4.78 5.27 2.94
CA VAL A 14 6.15 5.80 3.09
C VAL A 14 6.18 7.32 3.18
N SER A 15 5.01 7.96 3.27
CA SER A 15 4.89 9.40 3.43
C SER A 15 5.09 9.82 4.89
N GLY A 16 5.40 11.10 5.11
CA GLY A 16 5.67 11.65 6.44
C GLY A 16 4.47 11.71 7.41
N GLY A 17 3.29 11.22 7.02
CA GLY A 17 2.08 11.24 7.85
C GLY A 17 1.08 10.14 7.48
N PRO A 18 -0.03 9.99 8.24
CA PRO A 18 -1.01 8.95 7.98
C PRO A 18 -1.76 9.20 6.66
N ARG A 19 -1.95 8.14 5.88
CA ARG A 19 -2.59 8.22 4.55
C ARG A 19 -3.59 7.09 4.35
N VAL A 20 -4.65 7.41 3.62
CA VAL A 20 -5.65 6.44 3.16
C VAL A 20 -5.39 6.15 1.69
N ILE A 21 -5.45 4.87 1.31
CA ILE A 21 -5.45 4.46 -0.09
C ILE A 21 -6.90 4.32 -0.56
N ASN A 22 -7.24 4.92 -1.70
CA ASN A 22 -8.61 4.89 -2.23
C ASN A 22 -9.14 3.47 -2.47
N ALA A 23 -8.24 2.53 -2.79
CA ALA A 23 -8.58 1.13 -3.01
C ALA A 23 -9.07 0.40 -1.74
N ILE A 24 -8.79 0.91 -0.54
CA ILE A 24 -9.36 0.39 0.71
C ILE A 24 -9.91 1.57 1.52
N PRO A 25 -11.16 1.96 1.28
CA PRO A 25 -11.78 2.98 2.09
C PRO A 25 -11.83 2.52 3.55
N GLY A 26 -11.41 3.39 4.47
CA GLY A 26 -11.42 3.12 5.90
C GLY A 26 -10.13 2.55 6.48
N VAL A 27 -9.15 2.16 5.65
CA VAL A 27 -7.81 1.79 6.12
C VAL A 27 -6.91 3.02 6.13
N LEU A 28 -6.53 3.45 7.34
CA LEU A 28 -5.58 4.53 7.55
C LEU A 28 -4.21 3.93 7.86
N LEU A 29 -3.29 4.00 6.91
CA LEU A 29 -1.93 3.52 7.10
C LEU A 29 -1.07 4.59 7.78
N GLN A 30 -0.41 4.25 8.88
CA GLN A 30 0.61 5.10 9.49
C GLN A 30 1.91 5.11 8.68
N ASN A 31 2.81 6.07 8.93
CA ASN A 31 4.12 6.09 8.28
C ASN A 31 4.91 4.80 8.61
N GLY A 32 5.33 4.08 7.57
CA GLY A 32 6.02 2.79 7.66
C GLY A 32 5.08 1.59 7.79
N GLU A 33 3.78 1.82 7.97
CA GLU A 33 2.78 0.76 8.10
C GLU A 33 2.38 0.19 6.74
N SER A 34 2.08 -1.10 6.73
CA SER A 34 1.65 -1.82 5.54
C SER A 34 0.26 -2.42 5.75
N THR A 35 -0.47 -2.63 4.65
CA THR A 35 -1.73 -3.38 4.68
C THR A 35 -1.50 -4.82 5.11
N ASP A 36 -2.44 -5.40 5.87
CA ASP A 36 -2.37 -6.79 6.36
C ASP A 36 -2.27 -7.85 5.24
N GLY A 37 -2.58 -7.47 4.00
CA GLY A 37 -2.43 -8.33 2.84
C GLY A 37 -2.40 -7.54 1.54
N ALA A 38 -2.34 -8.27 0.42
CA ALA A 38 -2.42 -7.63 -0.88
C ALA A 38 -3.83 -7.13 -1.16
N VAL A 39 -3.88 -5.86 -1.51
CA VAL A 39 -5.05 -5.08 -1.84
C VAL A 39 -5.33 -5.21 -3.31
N GLU A 40 -6.56 -5.56 -3.67
CA GLU A 40 -7.01 -5.51 -5.05
C GLU A 40 -7.38 -4.07 -5.41
N MET A 41 -6.81 -3.53 -6.48
CA MET A 41 -7.10 -2.20 -7.00
C MET A 41 -7.08 -2.21 -8.52
N THR A 42 -7.80 -1.31 -9.16
CA THR A 42 -7.72 -1.17 -10.62
C THR A 42 -6.34 -0.64 -11.03
N GLU A 43 -5.89 -0.93 -12.26
CA GLU A 43 -4.65 -0.34 -12.79
C GLU A 43 -4.66 1.20 -12.75
N ALA A 44 -5.84 1.83 -12.92
CA ALA A 44 -5.99 3.27 -12.81
C ALA A 44 -5.73 3.78 -11.38
N GLU A 45 -6.29 3.12 -10.37
CA GLU A 45 -6.04 3.46 -8.97
C GLU A 45 -4.58 3.22 -8.58
N PHE A 46 -3.99 2.12 -9.06
CA PHE A 46 -2.57 1.84 -8.86
C PHE A 46 -1.69 2.92 -9.46
N ALA A 47 -1.97 3.36 -10.70
CA ALA A 47 -1.21 4.42 -11.36
C ALA A 47 -1.31 5.75 -10.60
N VAL A 48 -2.50 6.11 -10.11
CA VAL A 48 -2.71 7.31 -9.29
C VAL A 48 -1.94 7.21 -7.97
N ALA A 49 -2.08 6.09 -7.27
CA ALA A 49 -1.44 5.89 -5.97
C ALA A 49 0.09 5.77 -6.06
N LYS A 50 0.61 5.26 -7.18
CA LYS A 50 2.04 5.26 -7.49
C LYS A 50 2.56 6.66 -7.82
N SER A 51 1.76 7.48 -8.49
CA SER A 51 2.13 8.86 -8.87
C SER A 51 2.16 9.82 -7.69
N THR A 52 1.54 9.49 -6.56
CA THR A 52 1.57 10.35 -5.36
C THR A 52 2.87 10.20 -4.56
N GLU A 53 3.64 9.14 -4.82
CA GLU A 53 4.88 8.79 -4.08
C GLU A 53 4.67 8.63 -2.56
N TRP A 54 3.42 8.52 -2.11
CA TRP A 54 3.08 8.30 -0.70
C TRP A 54 3.13 6.83 -0.30
N PHE A 55 3.08 5.92 -1.28
CA PHE A 55 2.97 4.50 -1.04
C PHE A 55 4.04 3.72 -1.82
N LYS A 56 4.57 2.69 -1.16
CA LYS A 56 5.38 1.66 -1.79
C LYS A 56 4.52 0.42 -2.01
N PHE A 57 4.60 -0.16 -3.19
CA PHE A 57 3.83 -1.34 -3.57
C PHE A 57 4.77 -2.54 -3.68
N GLY A 58 4.46 -3.60 -2.95
CA GLY A 58 5.23 -4.85 -2.95
C GLY A 58 4.36 -6.06 -3.28
N ASP A 59 5.00 -7.17 -3.63
CA ASP A 59 4.37 -8.48 -3.70
C ASP A 59 4.12 -9.03 -2.29
N LYS A 60 3.12 -9.92 -2.13
CA LYS A 60 2.79 -10.56 -0.83
C LYS A 60 4.00 -11.16 -0.10
N SER A 61 5.08 -11.47 -0.83
CA SER A 61 6.31 -12.04 -0.30
C SER A 61 7.21 -11.05 0.46
N ASP A 62 7.03 -9.74 0.27
CA ASP A 62 7.85 -8.68 0.87
C ASP A 62 7.23 -8.03 2.11
N ALA A 63 6.03 -8.47 2.52
CA ALA A 63 5.43 -8.12 3.80
C ALA A 63 6.13 -8.85 4.96
N ARG A 64 7.46 -8.81 5.02
CA ARG A 64 8.17 -9.17 6.25
C ARG A 64 8.02 -7.97 7.19
N PRO A 65 7.39 -8.12 8.36
CA PRO A 65 7.43 -7.06 9.37
C PRO A 65 8.91 -6.80 9.65
N LYS A 66 9.35 -5.55 9.47
CA LYS A 66 10.63 -5.13 10.04
C LYS A 66 10.53 -5.46 11.54
N PRO A 67 11.36 -6.35 12.12
CA PRO A 67 11.41 -6.41 13.56
C PRO A 67 11.75 -4.99 14.03
N ALA A 68 10.91 -4.45 14.91
CA ALA A 68 11.24 -3.28 15.67
C ALA A 68 12.51 -3.64 16.46
N ASP A 69 13.66 -3.25 15.92
CA ASP A 69 14.94 -3.25 16.61
C ASP A 69 14.80 -2.24 17.76
N LYS A 70 14.24 -2.71 18.88
CA LYS A 70 14.40 -2.08 20.17
C LYS A 70 15.83 -2.41 20.60
N ALA A 71 16.77 -1.58 20.17
CA ALA A 71 18.03 -1.42 20.87
C ALA A 71 17.76 -0.49 22.06
N ASP A 72 17.56 -1.08 23.24
CA ASP A 72 18.07 -0.58 24.54
C ASP A 72 18.04 -1.72 25.57
#